data_AF-I4G065-F1
#
_entry.id   AF-I4G065-F1
#
_cell.length_a   1.000
_cell.length_b   1.000
_cell.length_c   1.000
_cell.angle_alpha   90.00
_cell.angle_beta   90.00
_cell.angle_gamma   90.00
#
_symmetry.space_group_name_H-M   'P 1'
#
loop_
_entity.id
_entity.type
_entity.pdbx_description
1 polymer ?
#
loop_
_entity_poly.entity_id
_entity_poly.type
_entity_poly.pdbx_seq_one_letter_code
_entity_poly.pdbx_strand_id
1 'polypeptide(L)'
;MAPADPNRILRLLPLFAGIVGGTVLMFNRFATADLTPSQARSDVMGVILSGVLILVGLIWQRVQPRLPDAVELIGREGLEFAPDLPEPVKIELAWASHLLLTNTVTKSLIVYYRGEVLLRRGILRENSEVKVSNIIKRVLETGKAVYLVNLNLYPAKIEFDYLPENTQGLICQPIGKEGVLILAANAPRSYTKQDEIWIEGIADKLANTFSQF
;
A
#
# COMPACT_ATOMS: atom_id res chain seq x y z
N MET A 1 6.56 -20.35 2.09
CA MET A 1 5.32 -20.99 1.59
C MET A 1 4.17 -20.12 2.05
N ALA A 2 3.41 -19.50 1.14
CA ALA A 2 2.27 -18.67 1.53
C ALA A 2 1.22 -19.54 2.23
N PRO A 3 0.58 -19.06 3.31
CA PRO A 3 -0.47 -19.81 3.99
C PRO A 3 -1.63 -20.08 3.03
N ALA A 4 -2.15 -21.31 3.04
CA ALA A 4 -3.29 -21.68 2.23
C ALA A 4 -4.52 -20.85 2.65
N ASP A 5 -5.22 -20.24 1.68
CA ASP A 5 -6.43 -19.45 1.93
C ASP A 5 -7.49 -20.32 2.61
N PRO A 6 -7.83 -20.08 3.89
CA PRO A 6 -8.75 -20.91 4.65
C PRO A 6 -10.18 -20.88 4.08
N ASN A 7 -10.52 -19.84 3.32
CA ASN A 7 -11.85 -19.64 2.75
C ASN A 7 -11.97 -20.13 1.30
N ARG A 8 -10.95 -20.81 0.78
CA ARG A 8 -10.93 -21.30 -0.61
C ARG A 8 -12.10 -22.21 -0.93
N ILE A 9 -12.47 -23.11 -0.01
CA ILE A 9 -13.58 -24.04 -0.19
C ILE A 9 -14.91 -23.28 -0.24
N LEU A 10 -15.12 -22.36 0.71
CA LEU A 10 -16.32 -21.53 0.79
C LEU A 10 -16.53 -20.68 -0.47
N ARG A 11 -15.45 -20.17 -1.06
CA ARG A 11 -15.51 -19.38 -2.30
C ARG A 11 -15.90 -20.18 -3.54
N LEU A 12 -15.64 -21.49 -3.51
CA LEU A 12 -15.96 -22.38 -4.62
C LEU A 12 -17.40 -22.91 -4.55
N LEU A 13 -18.08 -22.80 -3.40
CA LEU A 13 -19.43 -23.32 -3.21
C LEU A 13 -20.45 -22.78 -4.23
N PRO A 14 -20.56 -21.45 -4.47
CA PRO A 14 -21.53 -20.94 -5.44
C PRO A 14 -21.22 -21.43 -6.86
N LEU A 15 -19.94 -21.45 -7.25
CA LEU A 15 -19.52 -21.93 -8.56
C LEU A 15 -19.87 -23.41 -8.74
N PHE A 16 -19.54 -24.25 -7.76
CA PHE A 16 -19.80 -25.68 -7.80
C PHE A 16 -21.30 -25.97 -7.82
N ALA A 17 -22.07 -25.33 -6.94
CA ALA A 17 -23.53 -25.48 -6.89
C ALA A 17 -24.21 -25.04 -8.19
N GLY A 18 -23.75 -23.94 -8.80
CA GLY A 18 -24.27 -23.47 -10.08
C GLY A 18 -23.96 -24.41 -11.25
N ILE A 19 -22.74 -24.97 -11.31
CA ILE A 19 -22.34 -25.95 -12.34
C ILE A 19 -23.14 -27.25 -12.17
N VAL A 20 -23.18 -27.81 -10.96
CA VAL A 20 -23.90 -29.05 -10.68
C VAL A 20 -25.40 -28.87 -10.91
N GLY A 21 -25.99 -27.79 -10.41
CA GLY A 21 -27.41 -27.48 -10.59
C GLY A 21 -27.80 -27.34 -12.07
N GLY A 22 -27.02 -26.57 -12.84
CA GLY A 22 -27.25 -26.41 -14.28
C GLY A 22 -27.11 -27.73 -15.05
N THR A 23 -26.14 -28.55 -14.68
CA THR A 23 -25.91 -29.87 -15.30
C THR A 23 -27.07 -30.82 -15.01
N VAL A 24 -27.53 -30.89 -13.75
CA VAL A 24 -28.67 -31.73 -13.35
C VAL A 24 -29.95 -31.28 -14.05
N LEU A 25 -30.20 -29.97 -14.15
CA LEU A 25 -31.34 -29.43 -14.90
C LEU A 25 -31.29 -29.80 -16.38
N MET A 26 -30.10 -29.74 -17.00
CA MET A 26 -29.91 -30.15 -18.39
C MET A 26 -30.22 -31.65 -18.58
N PHE A 27 -29.72 -32.52 -17.70
CA PHE A 27 -30.04 -33.95 -17.75
C PHE A 27 -31.53 -34.23 -17.52
N ASN A 28 -32.13 -33.57 -16.52
CA ASN A 28 -33.56 -33.67 -16.25
C ASN A 28 -34.38 -33.29 -17.48
N ARG A 29 -33.95 -32.25 -18.20
CA ARG A 29 -34.59 -31.80 -19.43
C ARG A 29 -34.51 -32.85 -20.55
N PHE A 30 -33.37 -33.50 -20.72
CA PHE A 30 -33.21 -34.57 -21.73
C PHE A 30 -33.97 -35.84 -21.39
N ALA A 31 -34.15 -36.15 -20.10
CA ALA A 31 -34.85 -37.34 -19.64
C ALA A 31 -36.39 -37.17 -19.60
N THR A 32 -36.91 -35.95 -19.73
CA THR A 32 -38.35 -35.68 -19.66
C THR A 32 -39.01 -35.85 -21.03
N ALA A 33 -39.92 -36.82 -21.15
CA ALA A 33 -40.67 -37.07 -22.39
C ALA A 33 -41.80 -36.04 -22.63
N ASP A 34 -42.64 -35.80 -21.61
CA ASP A 34 -43.75 -34.85 -21.68
C ASP A 34 -43.51 -33.66 -20.73
N LEU A 35 -43.40 -32.46 -21.31
CA LEU A 35 -43.13 -31.26 -20.54
C LEU A 35 -44.42 -30.61 -20.04
N THR A 36 -44.58 -30.52 -18.72
CA THR A 36 -45.67 -29.76 -18.11
C THR A 36 -45.36 -28.24 -18.08
N PRO A 37 -46.38 -27.36 -18.13
CA PRO A 37 -46.17 -25.92 -18.00
C PRO A 37 -45.51 -25.49 -16.68
N SER A 38 -45.79 -26.19 -15.58
CA SER A 38 -45.15 -25.93 -14.28
C SER A 38 -43.65 -26.28 -14.30
N GLN A 39 -43.29 -27.42 -14.90
CA GLN A 39 -41.91 -27.84 -15.06
C GLN A 39 -41.12 -26.87 -15.93
N ALA A 40 -41.70 -26.42 -17.06
CA ALA A 40 -41.05 -25.43 -17.92
C ALA A 40 -40.69 -24.12 -17.18
N ARG A 41 -41.60 -23.62 -16.33
CA ARG A 41 -41.33 -22.42 -15.51
C ARG A 41 -40.24 -22.68 -14.46
N SER A 42 -40.24 -23.85 -13.84
CA SER A 42 -39.22 -24.23 -12.86
C SER A 42 -37.84 -24.39 -13.50
N ASP A 43 -37.76 -24.98 -14.69
CA ASP A 43 -36.50 -25.13 -15.44
C ASP A 43 -35.88 -23.77 -15.73
N VAL A 44 -36.68 -22.79 -16.18
CA VAL A 44 -36.22 -21.42 -16.45
C VAL A 44 -35.67 -20.77 -15.18
N MET A 45 -36.39 -20.86 -14.06
CA MET A 45 -35.90 -20.33 -12.78
C MET A 45 -34.61 -21.02 -12.32
N GLY A 46 -34.51 -22.33 -12.50
CA GLY A 46 -33.34 -23.12 -12.14
C GLY A 46 -32.10 -22.79 -12.99
N VAL A 47 -32.27 -22.56 -14.30
CA VAL A 47 -31.18 -22.13 -15.19
C VAL A 47 -30.70 -20.73 -14.81
N ILE A 48 -31.61 -19.80 -14.53
CA ILE A 48 -31.27 -18.46 -14.06
C ILE A 48 -30.49 -18.54 -12.74
N LEU A 49 -30.97 -19.31 -11.76
CA LEU A 49 -30.29 -19.51 -10.48
C LEU A 49 -28.88 -20.08 -10.67
N SER A 50 -28.73 -21.08 -11.54
CA SER A 50 -27.43 -21.69 -11.85
C SER A 50 -26.45 -20.67 -12.45
N GLY A 51 -26.93 -19.85 -13.40
CA GLY A 51 -26.14 -18.76 -13.98
C GLY A 51 -25.71 -17.70 -12.96
N VAL A 52 -26.63 -17.29 -12.08
CA VAL A 52 -26.33 -16.34 -10.99
C VAL A 52 -25.29 -16.91 -10.03
N LEU A 53 -25.41 -18.18 -9.63
CA LEU A 53 -24.46 -18.85 -8.73
C LEU A 53 -23.06 -18.95 -9.35
N ILE A 54 -22.96 -19.26 -10.64
CA ILE A 54 -21.69 -19.25 -11.38
C ILE A 54 -21.08 -17.85 -11.37
N LEU A 55 -21.85 -16.81 -11.71
CA LEU A 55 -21.37 -15.42 -11.72
C LEU A 55 -20.89 -14.98 -10.34
N VAL A 56 -21.65 -15.27 -9.28
CA VAL A 56 -21.26 -14.96 -7.89
C VAL A 56 -19.95 -15.67 -7.53
N GLY A 57 -19.82 -16.96 -7.87
CA GLY A 57 -18.59 -17.72 -7.66
C GLY A 57 -17.39 -17.12 -8.40
N LEU A 58 -17.57 -16.70 -9.65
CA LEU A 58 -16.53 -16.04 -10.44
C LEU A 58 -16.15 -14.65 -9.88
N ILE A 59 -17.12 -13.89 -9.36
CA ILE A 59 -16.86 -12.60 -8.69
C ILE A 59 -16.04 -12.84 -7.41
N TRP A 60 -16.40 -13.84 -6.61
CA TRP A 60 -15.69 -14.20 -5.38
C TRP A 60 -14.28 -14.75 -5.61
N GLN A 61 -13.98 -15.21 -6.83
CA GLN A 61 -12.63 -15.58 -7.24
C GLN A 61 -11.76 -14.38 -7.63
N ARG A 62 -12.32 -13.18 -7.84
CA ARG A 62 -11.52 -12.01 -8.20
C ARG A 62 -10.66 -11.54 -7.02
N VAL A 63 -9.38 -11.89 -7.14
CA VAL A 63 -8.16 -11.21 -6.68
C VAL A 63 -8.26 -10.55 -5.31
N GLN A 64 -7.97 -11.33 -4.25
CA GLN A 64 -7.31 -10.70 -3.10
C GLN A 64 -5.94 -10.19 -3.59
N PRO A 65 -5.61 -8.90 -3.41
CA PRO A 65 -4.27 -8.40 -3.65
C PRO A 65 -3.30 -9.25 -2.83
N ARG A 66 -2.37 -9.93 -3.49
CA ARG A 66 -1.25 -10.54 -2.76
C ARG A 66 -0.47 -9.39 -2.16
N LEU A 67 -0.44 -9.33 -0.83
CA LEU A 67 0.44 -8.42 -0.13
C LEU A 67 1.87 -8.72 -0.61
N PRO A 68 2.63 -7.72 -1.06
CA PRO A 68 4.01 -7.90 -1.46
C PRO A 68 4.81 -8.51 -0.30
N ASP A 69 5.77 -9.38 -0.61
CA ASP A 69 6.61 -10.00 0.42
C ASP A 69 7.38 -8.90 1.16
N ALA A 70 7.02 -8.69 2.43
CA ALA A 70 7.64 -7.72 3.29
C ALA A 70 8.95 -8.30 3.85
N VAL A 71 10.01 -7.49 3.85
CA VAL A 71 11.30 -7.84 4.45
C VAL A 71 11.45 -7.21 5.82
N GLU A 72 12.30 -7.76 6.67
CA GLU A 72 12.75 -7.09 7.88
C GLU A 72 13.88 -6.12 7.51
N LEU A 73 13.71 -4.83 7.76
CA LEU A 73 14.71 -3.83 7.36
C LEU A 73 15.97 -3.96 8.22
N ILE A 74 17.13 -3.82 7.58
CA ILE A 74 18.44 -3.88 8.23
C ILE A 74 18.80 -2.48 8.74
N GLY A 75 18.87 -2.33 10.05
CA GLY A 75 19.25 -1.07 10.71
C GLY A 75 18.98 -1.09 12.21
N ARG A 76 19.21 0.06 12.86
CA ARG A 76 18.92 0.28 14.27
C ARG A 76 17.65 1.09 14.42
N GLU A 77 16.74 0.66 15.29
CA GLU A 77 15.60 1.51 15.65
C GLU A 77 16.06 2.75 16.44
N GLY A 78 15.65 3.93 16.00
CA GLY A 78 16.10 5.18 16.58
C GLY A 78 15.20 6.39 16.30
N LEU A 79 15.49 7.47 17.03
CA LEU A 79 14.89 8.79 16.90
C LEU A 79 16.00 9.83 17.12
N GLU A 80 16.31 10.59 16.08
CA GLU A 80 17.37 11.59 16.05
C GLU A 80 16.79 12.91 15.56
N PHE A 81 17.05 13.99 16.30
CA PHE A 81 16.67 15.35 15.94
C PHE A 81 17.92 16.17 15.63
N ALA A 82 17.77 17.21 14.81
CA ALA A 82 18.79 18.26 14.71
C ALA A 82 18.98 18.96 16.08
N PRO A 83 20.21 19.34 16.45
CA PRO A 83 20.55 19.85 17.78
C PRO A 83 19.85 21.18 18.12
N ASP A 84 19.61 22.04 17.14
CA ASP A 84 19.15 23.43 17.34
C ASP A 84 17.70 23.67 16.92
N LEU A 85 16.82 22.68 17.13
CA LEU A 85 15.40 22.80 16.80
C LEU A 85 14.59 23.52 17.89
N PRO A 86 13.73 24.50 17.54
CA PRO A 86 12.76 25.06 18.47
C PRO A 86 11.85 23.96 19.04
N GLU A 87 11.53 24.05 20.33
CA GLU A 87 10.71 23.04 21.02
C GLU A 87 9.36 22.78 20.33
N PRO A 88 8.61 23.80 19.85
CA PRO A 88 7.36 23.55 19.11
C PRO A 88 7.59 22.72 17.85
N VAL A 89 8.67 22.99 17.11
CA VAL A 89 9.00 22.26 15.88
C VAL A 89 9.38 20.81 16.20
N LYS A 90 10.15 20.61 17.29
CA LYS A 90 10.55 19.28 17.76
C LYS A 90 9.36 18.42 18.16
N ILE A 91 8.41 18.99 18.91
CA ILE A 91 7.16 18.31 19.30
C ILE A 91 6.38 17.92 18.04
N GLU A 92 6.28 18.82 17.07
CA GLU A 92 5.52 18.57 15.85
C GLU A 92 6.16 17.50 14.96
N LEU A 93 7.47 17.53 14.82
CA LEU A 93 8.24 16.46 14.17
C LEU A 93 8.05 15.11 14.88
N ALA A 94 8.03 15.09 16.22
CA ALA A 94 7.79 13.88 16.99
C ALA A 94 6.38 13.32 16.74
N TRP A 95 5.36 14.16 16.72
CA TRP A 95 3.97 13.75 16.45
C TRP A 95 3.77 13.28 15.01
N ALA A 96 4.20 14.08 14.03
CA ALA A 96 4.08 13.76 12.61
C ALA A 96 4.75 12.43 12.26
N SER A 97 5.98 12.23 12.73
CA SER A 97 6.72 11.00 12.48
C SER A 97 6.12 9.79 13.19
N HIS A 98 5.57 9.96 14.39
CA HIS A 98 4.90 8.87 15.09
C HIS A 98 3.64 8.42 14.34
N LEU A 99 2.83 9.37 13.90
CA LEU A 99 1.59 9.09 13.18
C LEU A 99 1.88 8.36 11.87
N LEU A 100 2.90 8.81 11.12
CA LEU A 100 3.29 8.16 9.87
C LEU A 100 3.82 6.73 10.08
N LEU A 101 4.65 6.50 11.10
CA LEU A 101 5.19 5.16 11.37
C LEU A 101 4.15 4.17 11.92
N THR A 102 3.12 4.67 12.60
CA THR A 102 2.09 3.82 13.21
C THR A 102 0.85 3.61 12.35
N ASN A 103 0.51 4.57 11.48
CA ASN A 103 -0.71 4.52 10.66
C ASN A 103 -0.45 4.28 9.18
N THR A 104 0.81 4.19 8.74
CA THR A 104 1.17 3.81 7.37
C THR A 104 2.14 2.62 7.36
N VAL A 105 2.44 2.11 6.18
CA VAL A 105 3.45 1.05 5.97
C VAL A 105 4.91 1.53 6.12
N THR A 106 5.13 2.80 6.44
CA THR A 106 6.46 3.39 6.64
C THR A 106 7.19 2.75 7.82
N LYS A 107 8.48 2.44 7.62
CA LYS A 107 9.37 1.87 8.65
C LYS A 107 10.57 2.74 8.97
N SER A 108 10.95 3.65 8.06
CA SER A 108 11.96 4.66 8.31
C SER A 108 11.53 5.98 7.67
N LEU A 109 11.78 7.08 8.37
CA LEU A 109 11.34 8.41 8.00
C LEU A 109 12.47 9.41 8.23
N ILE A 110 12.67 10.30 7.26
CA ILE A 110 13.62 11.40 7.34
C ILE A 110 12.94 12.69 6.92
N VAL A 111 13.11 13.76 7.71
CA VAL A 111 12.68 15.11 7.35
C VAL A 111 13.90 15.93 6.97
N TYR A 112 13.96 16.34 5.71
CA TYR A 112 15.00 17.20 5.17
C TYR A 112 14.41 18.58 4.85
N TYR A 113 15.02 19.65 5.33
CA TYR A 113 14.53 21.01 5.16
C TYR A 113 15.70 21.99 5.04
N ARG A 114 15.68 22.88 4.04
CA ARG A 114 16.69 23.94 3.83
C ARG A 114 18.17 23.50 3.84
N GLY A 115 18.47 22.27 3.43
CA GLY A 115 19.86 21.79 3.43
C GLY A 115 20.20 20.87 4.60
N GLU A 116 19.30 20.74 5.58
CA GLU A 116 19.59 20.06 6.84
C GLU A 116 18.59 18.93 7.13
N VAL A 117 19.07 17.91 7.85
CA VAL A 117 18.23 16.81 8.32
C VAL A 117 17.67 17.19 9.69
N LEU A 118 16.39 17.52 9.75
CA LEU A 118 15.73 17.92 11.00
C LEU A 118 15.37 16.72 11.88
N LEU A 119 15.00 15.60 11.26
CA LEU A 119 14.54 14.41 11.96
C LEU A 119 14.90 13.14 11.20
N ARG A 120 15.35 12.11 11.93
CA ARG A 120 15.38 10.72 11.47
C ARG A 120 14.66 9.85 12.50
N ARG A 121 13.72 9.00 12.06
CA ARG A 121 12.98 8.10 12.97
C ARG A 121 12.63 6.78 12.32
N GLY A 122 12.64 5.71 13.11
CA GLY A 122 12.28 4.36 12.69
C GLY A 122 13.53 3.50 12.56
N ILE A 123 13.63 2.68 11.51
CA ILE A 123 14.79 1.82 11.27
C ILE A 123 15.86 2.63 10.53
N LEU A 124 16.89 3.05 11.25
CA LEU A 124 17.94 3.92 10.77
C LEU A 124 19.18 3.12 10.32
N ARG A 125 19.86 3.66 9.32
CA ARG A 125 21.21 3.23 8.95
C ARG A 125 22.25 4.08 9.68
N GLU A 126 23.45 3.55 9.87
CA GLU A 126 24.57 4.29 10.46
C GLU A 126 24.93 5.56 9.68
N ASN A 127 24.90 5.49 8.34
CA ASN A 127 25.08 6.67 7.50
C ASN A 127 23.89 7.62 7.67
N SER A 128 24.15 8.81 8.20
CA SER A 128 23.17 9.86 8.47
C SER A 128 23.16 10.97 7.43
N GLU A 129 24.15 11.01 6.53
CA GLU A 129 24.32 12.10 5.57
C GLU A 129 23.34 11.94 4.39
N VAL A 130 22.38 12.87 4.30
CA VAL A 130 21.42 12.90 3.19
C VAL A 130 22.04 13.57 1.98
N LYS A 131 22.31 12.79 0.94
CA LYS A 131 22.76 13.31 -0.36
C LYS A 131 21.55 13.81 -1.15
N VAL A 132 21.60 15.08 -1.58
CA VAL A 132 20.54 15.67 -2.41
C VAL A 132 20.55 15.05 -3.81
N SER A 133 19.73 14.02 -3.97
CA SER A 133 19.57 13.26 -5.20
C SER A 133 18.77 14.01 -6.26
N ASN A 134 18.80 13.53 -7.51
CA ASN A 134 18.00 14.10 -8.59
C ASN A 134 16.50 14.01 -8.29
N ILE A 135 16.07 12.99 -7.54
CA ILE A 135 14.67 12.85 -7.10
C ILE A 135 14.31 13.93 -6.09
N ILE A 136 15.16 14.18 -5.09
CA ILE A 136 14.90 15.26 -4.10
C ILE A 136 14.82 16.61 -4.81
N LYS A 137 15.75 16.90 -5.74
CA LYS A 137 15.69 18.13 -6.55
C LYS A 137 14.40 18.25 -7.33
N ARG A 138 14.01 17.18 -8.04
CA ARG A 138 12.75 17.15 -8.79
C ARG A 138 11.53 17.38 -7.90
N VAL A 139 11.50 16.81 -6.70
CA VAL A 139 10.40 17.00 -5.73
C VAL A 139 10.32 18.46 -5.30
N LEU A 140 11.46 19.08 -4.99
CA LEU A 140 11.53 20.50 -4.61
C LEU A 140 11.15 21.44 -5.76
N GLU A 141 11.60 21.16 -6.99
CA GLU A 141 11.32 21.97 -8.17
C GLU A 141 9.86 21.86 -8.64
N THR A 142 9.31 20.64 -8.63
CA THR A 142 7.95 20.40 -9.15
C THR A 142 6.87 20.58 -8.09
N GLY A 143 7.22 20.54 -6.81
CA GLY A 143 6.27 20.50 -5.70
C GLY A 143 5.37 19.27 -5.74
N LYS A 144 5.79 18.18 -6.40
CA LYS A 144 5.02 16.95 -6.53
C LYS A 144 5.74 15.78 -5.88
N ALA A 145 4.98 14.94 -5.21
CA ALA A 145 5.47 13.71 -4.62
C ALA A 145 6.05 12.77 -5.70
N VAL A 146 7.13 12.07 -5.35
CA VAL A 146 7.68 10.99 -6.17
C VAL A 146 7.61 9.70 -5.38
N TYR A 147 6.88 8.72 -5.92
CA TYR A 147 6.76 7.38 -5.37
C TYR A 147 7.57 6.39 -6.20
N LEU A 148 8.64 5.85 -5.62
CA LEU A 148 9.36 4.71 -6.15
C LEU A 148 8.76 3.42 -5.58
N VAL A 149 7.92 2.80 -6.40
CA VAL A 149 7.17 1.60 -6.01
C VAL A 149 8.04 0.36 -5.75
N ASN A 150 9.24 0.32 -6.31
CA ASN A 150 10.21 -0.74 -6.06
C ASN A 150 11.62 -0.17 -6.21
N LEU A 151 12.29 0.07 -5.08
CA LEU A 151 13.61 0.66 -5.05
C LEU A 151 14.69 -0.25 -5.67
N ASN A 152 14.49 -1.57 -5.65
CA ASN A 152 15.42 -2.51 -6.30
C ASN A 152 15.45 -2.39 -7.82
N LEU A 153 14.38 -1.85 -8.43
CA LEU A 153 14.31 -1.58 -9.87
C LEU A 153 14.89 -0.21 -10.23
N TYR A 154 15.24 0.61 -9.24
CA TYR A 154 15.76 1.96 -9.48
C TYR A 154 17.29 1.91 -9.66
N PRO A 155 17.83 2.28 -10.83
CA PRO A 155 19.26 2.15 -11.12
C PRO A 155 20.16 2.96 -10.18
N ALA A 156 19.68 4.12 -9.72
CA ALA A 156 20.41 5.02 -8.83
C ALA A 156 20.00 4.85 -7.35
N LYS A 157 19.64 3.63 -6.92
CA LYS A 157 19.27 3.37 -5.51
C LYS A 157 20.33 3.76 -4.48
N ILE A 158 21.59 3.83 -4.90
CA ILE A 158 22.74 4.29 -4.10
C ILE A 158 22.56 5.74 -3.61
N GLU A 159 21.73 6.54 -4.29
CA GLU A 159 21.39 7.91 -3.84
C GLU A 159 20.65 7.93 -2.50
N PHE A 160 20.15 6.79 -2.02
CA PHE A 160 19.42 6.62 -0.77
C PHE A 160 20.20 5.79 0.26
N ASP A 161 21.54 5.87 0.22
CA ASP A 161 22.46 5.15 1.11
C ASP A 161 22.36 5.54 2.60
N TYR A 162 21.51 6.49 2.95
CA TYR A 162 21.14 6.89 4.32
C TYR A 162 19.89 6.16 4.86
N LEU A 163 19.20 5.36 4.02
CA LEU A 163 18.09 4.48 4.39
C LEU A 163 18.57 3.03 4.58
N PRO A 164 17.77 2.14 5.22
CA PRO A 164 18.07 0.71 5.30
C PRO A 164 18.37 0.09 3.93
N GLU A 165 19.35 -0.82 3.86
CA GLU A 165 19.86 -1.39 2.59
C GLU A 165 18.79 -2.02 1.72
N ASN A 166 17.90 -2.73 2.40
CA ASN A 166 16.86 -3.55 1.83
C ASN A 166 15.52 -2.82 1.83
N THR A 167 15.52 -1.49 1.82
CA THR A 167 14.34 -0.68 1.57
C THR A 167 13.70 -1.10 0.25
N GLN A 168 12.40 -1.36 0.27
CA GLN A 168 11.67 -1.88 -0.90
C GLN A 168 10.85 -0.79 -1.60
N GLY A 169 10.26 0.13 -0.84
CA GLY A 169 9.46 1.23 -1.36
C GLY A 169 9.92 2.57 -0.78
N LEU A 170 9.78 3.64 -1.56
CA LEU A 170 10.19 4.98 -1.14
C LEU A 170 9.20 6.03 -1.64
N ILE A 171 8.70 6.88 -0.75
CA ILE A 171 7.98 8.11 -1.11
C ILE A 171 8.82 9.31 -0.70
N CYS A 172 9.03 10.24 -1.63
CA CYS A 172 9.56 11.57 -1.37
C CYS A 172 8.42 12.57 -1.53
N GLN A 173 7.90 13.08 -0.42
CA GLN A 173 6.81 14.07 -0.38
C GLN A 173 7.40 15.47 -0.14
N PRO A 174 7.05 16.49 -0.92
CA PRO A 174 7.50 17.86 -0.66
C PRO A 174 6.88 18.40 0.64
N ILE A 175 7.67 19.16 1.40
CA ILE A 175 7.22 19.97 2.55
C ILE A 175 7.36 21.44 2.14
N GLY A 176 6.28 22.03 1.64
CA GLY A 176 6.33 23.36 1.05
C GLY A 176 7.31 23.43 -0.15
N LYS A 177 8.11 24.49 -0.23
CA LYS A 177 9.09 24.70 -1.32
C LYS A 177 10.52 24.30 -0.98
N GLU A 178 10.80 24.09 0.30
CA GLU A 178 12.18 24.03 0.82
C GLU A 178 12.49 22.73 1.57
N GLY A 179 11.53 21.82 1.67
CA GLY A 179 11.72 20.55 2.36
C GLY A 179 11.18 19.34 1.60
N VAL A 180 11.65 18.18 2.04
CA VAL A 180 11.20 16.87 1.58
C VAL A 180 11.08 15.94 2.79
N LEU A 181 9.94 15.27 2.87
CA LEU A 181 9.66 14.15 3.74
C LEU A 181 9.99 12.87 2.97
N ILE A 182 10.96 12.10 3.45
CA ILE A 182 11.44 10.87 2.83
C ILE A 182 10.97 9.69 3.66
N LEU A 183 10.20 8.78 3.05
CA LEU A 183 9.50 7.68 3.73
C LEU A 183 9.88 6.36 3.07
N ALA A 184 10.42 5.44 3.87
CA ALA A 184 10.87 4.13 3.42
C ALA A 184 9.94 3.04 3.94
N ALA A 185 9.56 2.12 3.04
CA ALA A 185 8.76 0.95 3.34
C ALA A 185 9.53 -0.34 3.11
N ASN A 186 9.13 -1.39 3.82
CA ASN A 186 9.75 -2.71 3.79
C ASN A 186 9.09 -3.68 2.80
N ALA A 187 8.15 -3.22 1.98
CA ALA A 187 7.53 -3.99 0.92
C ALA A 187 7.36 -3.10 -0.34
N PRO A 188 7.52 -3.64 -1.56
CA PRO A 188 7.32 -2.85 -2.78
C PRO A 188 5.82 -2.60 -3.01
N ARG A 189 5.43 -1.48 -3.64
CA ARG A 189 4.01 -1.12 -3.92
C ARG A 189 3.12 -1.15 -2.67
N SER A 190 3.68 -0.83 -1.50
CA SER A 190 3.00 -0.97 -0.21
C SER A 190 2.11 0.21 0.15
N TYR A 191 2.44 1.42 -0.30
CA TYR A 191 1.65 2.61 -0.02
C TYR A 191 0.34 2.59 -0.82
N THR A 192 -0.76 2.79 -0.09
CA THR A 192 -2.09 2.97 -0.65
C THR A 192 -2.35 4.44 -0.97
N LYS A 193 -3.40 4.71 -1.76
CA LYS A 193 -3.85 6.10 -1.98
C LYS A 193 -4.20 6.83 -0.68
N GLN A 194 -4.71 6.10 0.31
CA GLN A 194 -5.02 6.69 1.61
C GLN A 194 -3.74 7.08 2.36
N ASP A 195 -2.69 6.25 2.29
CA ASP A 195 -1.39 6.61 2.86
C ASP A 195 -0.81 7.85 2.18
N GLU A 196 -0.87 7.92 0.84
CA GLU A 196 -0.40 9.08 0.08
C GLU A 196 -1.09 10.39 0.52
N ILE A 197 -2.42 10.36 0.71
CA ILE A 197 -3.19 11.52 1.20
C ILE A 197 -2.79 11.91 2.63
N TRP A 198 -2.60 10.92 3.51
CA TRP A 198 -2.14 11.18 4.89
C TRP A 198 -0.74 11.79 4.91
N ILE A 199 0.16 11.29 4.08
CA ILE A 199 1.52 11.78 3.93
C ILE A 199 1.52 13.23 3.43
N GLU A 200 0.70 13.53 2.41
CA GLU A 200 0.52 14.89 1.89
C GLU A 200 -0.01 15.85 2.96
N GLY A 201 -1.09 15.47 3.66
CA GLY A 201 -1.66 16.33 4.70
C GLY A 201 -0.72 16.59 5.87
N ILE A 202 0.08 15.60 6.27
CA ILE A 202 1.11 15.79 7.31
C ILE A 202 2.24 16.69 6.80
N ALA A 203 2.66 16.54 5.55
CA ALA A 203 3.68 17.40 4.96
C ALA A 203 3.20 18.87 4.85
N ASP A 204 1.95 19.12 4.48
CA ASP A 204 1.36 20.45 4.46
C ASP A 204 1.31 21.07 5.87
N LYS A 205 0.92 20.27 6.87
CA LYS A 205 0.92 20.69 8.27
C LYS A 205 2.32 21.06 8.76
N LEU A 206 3.33 20.25 8.43
CA LEU A 206 4.73 20.52 8.74
C LEU A 206 5.21 21.79 8.05
N ALA A 207 4.86 21.99 6.78
CA ALA A 207 5.21 23.20 6.03
C ALA A 207 4.64 24.46 6.69
N ASN A 208 3.39 24.40 7.16
CA ASN A 208 2.79 25.50 7.91
C ASN A 208 3.56 25.78 9.22
N THR A 209 3.97 24.73 9.93
CA THR A 209 4.74 24.87 11.17
C THR A 209 6.10 25.49 10.89
N PHE A 210 6.83 25.01 9.88
CA PHE A 210 8.15 25.53 9.53
C PHE A 210 8.10 26.97 8.99
N SER A 211 6.98 27.40 8.40
CA SER A 211 6.85 28.79 7.93
C SER A 211 6.74 29.83 9.07
N GLN A 212 6.51 29.38 10.30
CA GLN A 212 6.34 30.24 11.48
C GLN A 212 7.62 30.41 12.31
N PHE A 213 8.68 29.66 11.97
CA PHE A 213 9.96 29.63 12.68
C PHE A 213 11.14 29.79 11.71
#